data_AF-A0AAE9XK06-F1
#
_entry.id   AF-A0AAE9XK06-F1
#
_cell.length_a   1.000
_cell.length_b   1.000
_cell.length_c   1.000
_cell.angle_alpha   90.00
_cell.angle_beta   90.00
_cell.angle_gamma   90.00
#
_symmetry.space_group_name_H-M   'P 1'
#
loop_
_entity.id
_entity.type
_entity.pdbx_description
1 polymer ?
#
loop_
_entity_poly.entity_id
_entity_poly.type
_entity_poly.pdbx_seq_one_letter_code
_entity_poly.pdbx_strand_id
1 'polypeptide(L)'
;MNKEKILAKSRKENGLNDERDQWMEFKGANFSITVLICVWLCMEIFLPIESQTQGAVGFLTNITCLANFGYQLGKTGTKINAFMMVLFTFTTGLYLYLFIGQL
;
A
#
# COMPACT_ATOMS: atom_id res chain seq x y z
N MET A 1 -23.26 25.04 29.21
CA MET A 1 -22.50 23.86 28.71
C MET A 1 -21.16 23.82 29.42
N ASN A 2 -20.80 22.70 30.09
CA ASN A 2 -19.66 22.68 31.01
C ASN A 2 -18.34 22.33 30.28
N LYS A 3 -17.33 23.21 30.37
CA LYS A 3 -16.06 23.16 29.61
C LYS A 3 -15.33 21.81 29.77
N GLU A 4 -15.38 21.24 30.97
CA GLU A 4 -14.75 19.95 31.26
C GLU A 4 -15.40 18.77 30.53
N LYS A 5 -16.74 18.79 30.36
CA LYS A 5 -17.45 17.75 29.60
C LYS A 5 -17.10 17.80 28.11
N ILE A 6 -16.88 19.00 27.56
CA ILE A 6 -16.47 19.18 26.16
C ILE A 6 -15.04 18.66 25.97
N LEU A 7 -14.12 19.01 26.88
CA LEU A 7 -12.73 18.55 26.83
C LEU A 7 -12.62 17.04 27.00
N ALA A 8 -13.38 16.43 27.91
CA ALA A 8 -13.40 14.99 28.10
C ALA A 8 -13.96 14.24 26.87
N LYS A 9 -15.04 14.77 26.26
CA LYS A 9 -15.61 14.21 25.03
C LYS A 9 -14.61 14.33 23.86
N SER A 10 -13.99 15.50 23.69
CA SER A 10 -12.99 15.74 22.64
C SER A 10 -11.76 14.84 22.79
N ARG A 11 -11.23 14.64 24.01
CA ARG A 11 -10.10 13.73 24.24
C ARG A 11 -10.46 12.29 23.93
N LYS A 12 -11.67 11.85 24.29
CA LYS A 12 -12.17 10.51 24.02
C LYS A 12 -12.36 10.26 22.52
N GLU A 13 -12.90 11.24 21.80
CA GLU A 13 -13.13 11.15 20.35
C GLU A 13 -11.82 11.23 19.55
N ASN A 14 -10.86 12.07 19.96
CA ASN A 14 -9.56 12.15 19.28
C ASN A 14 -8.70 10.90 19.51
N GLY A 15 -8.64 10.38 20.73
CA GLY A 15 -7.84 9.17 21.03
C GLY A 15 -8.33 7.93 20.27
N LEU A 16 -9.65 7.74 20.18
CA LEU A 16 -10.23 6.59 19.47
C LEU A 16 -10.06 6.66 17.95
N ASN A 17 -10.04 7.86 17.36
CA ASN A 17 -9.82 8.01 15.92
C ASN A 17 -8.34 7.74 15.56
N ASP A 18 -7.38 8.24 16.35
CA ASP A 18 -5.95 8.00 16.13
C ASP A 18 -5.60 6.50 16.20
N GLU A 19 -6.14 5.77 17.18
CA GLU A 19 -5.93 4.32 17.31
C GLU A 19 -6.50 3.53 16.13
N ARG A 20 -7.69 3.94 15.65
CA ARG A 20 -8.35 3.28 14.51
C ARG A 20 -7.58 3.51 13.21
N ASP A 21 -7.08 4.72 13.01
CA ASP A 21 -6.32 5.07 11.81
C ASP A 21 -4.97 4.33 11.78
N GLN A 22 -4.24 4.29 12.91
CA GLN A 22 -3.03 3.48 13.05
C GLN A 22 -3.28 1.99 12.79
N TRP A 23 -4.38 1.45 13.30
CA TRP A 23 -4.72 0.04 13.08
C TRP A 23 -5.06 -0.26 11.62
N MET A 24 -5.68 0.68 10.91
CA MET A 24 -5.96 0.55 9.47
C MET A 24 -4.67 0.61 8.64
N GLU A 25 -3.74 1.49 8.97
CA GLU A 25 -2.41 1.56 8.34
C GLU A 25 -1.65 0.25 8.54
N PHE A 26 -1.65 -0.30 9.76
CA PHE A 26 -1.01 -1.58 10.06
C PHE A 26 -1.59 -2.74 9.25
N LYS A 27 -2.92 -2.78 9.08
CA LYS A 27 -3.57 -3.77 8.21
C LYS A 27 -3.20 -3.59 6.74
N GLY A 28 -3.10 -2.35 6.26
CA GLY A 28 -2.63 -2.05 4.91
C GLY A 28 -1.21 -2.55 4.67
N ALA A 29 -0.32 -2.34 5.63
CA ALA A 29 1.06 -2.83 5.59
C ALA A 29 1.12 -4.37 5.57
N ASN A 30 0.34 -5.06 6.39
CA ASN A 30 0.31 -6.53 6.37
C ASN A 30 -0.23 -7.08 5.04
N PHE A 31 -1.26 -6.43 4.47
CA PHE A 31 -1.78 -6.80 3.16
C PHE A 31 -0.74 -6.61 2.06
N SER A 32 -0.04 -5.47 2.03
CA SER A 32 0.99 -5.21 1.02
C SER A 32 2.19 -6.15 1.15
N ILE A 33 2.62 -6.48 2.37
CA ILE A 33 3.67 -7.48 2.61
C ILE A 33 3.22 -8.86 2.10
N THR A 34 1.96 -9.22 2.28
CA THR A 34 1.41 -10.48 1.76
C THR A 34 1.49 -10.50 0.23
N VAL A 35 1.06 -9.43 -0.44
CA VAL A 35 1.15 -9.30 -1.91
C VAL A 35 2.61 -9.35 -2.37
N LEU A 36 3.51 -8.65 -1.69
CA LEU A 36 4.96 -8.66 -1.96
C LEU A 36 5.50 -10.09 -1.97
N ILE A 37 5.25 -10.85 -0.89
CA ILE A 37 5.74 -12.24 -0.77
C ILE A 37 5.15 -13.12 -1.87
N CYS A 38 3.84 -13.00 -2.14
CA CYS A 38 3.20 -13.79 -3.20
C CYS A 38 3.78 -13.48 -4.57
N VAL A 39 3.94 -12.21 -4.93
CA VAL A 39 4.50 -11.81 -6.23
C VAL A 39 5.97 -12.23 -6.33
N TRP A 40 6.77 -12.05 -5.28
CA TRP A 40 8.15 -12.51 -5.25
C TRP A 40 8.25 -14.01 -5.54
N LEU A 41 7.48 -14.84 -4.82
CA LEU A 41 7.50 -16.28 -5.01
C LEU A 41 7.03 -16.68 -6.43
N CYS A 42 5.99 -16.02 -6.96
CA CYS A 42 5.58 -16.24 -8.35
C CYS A 42 6.72 -15.91 -9.32
N MET A 43 7.45 -14.82 -9.09
CA MET A 43 8.57 -14.43 -9.93
C MET A 43 9.70 -15.47 -9.87
N GLU A 44 10.10 -15.92 -8.68
CA GLU A 44 11.14 -16.95 -8.52
C GLU A 44 10.78 -18.31 -9.15
N ILE A 45 9.50 -18.70 -9.11
CA ILE A 45 9.04 -20.00 -9.64
C ILE A 45 8.91 -19.96 -11.16
N PHE A 46 8.34 -18.88 -11.71
CA PHE A 46 7.94 -18.83 -13.12
C PHE A 46 8.93 -18.12 -14.02
N LEU A 47 9.92 -17.39 -13.47
CA LEU A 47 10.82 -16.56 -14.25
C LEU A 47 12.27 -16.98 -13.95
N PRO A 48 13.09 -17.30 -14.97
CA PRO A 48 14.52 -17.54 -14.79
C PRO A 48 15.20 -16.19 -14.52
N ILE A 49 15.16 -15.72 -13.27
CA ILE A 49 15.81 -14.46 -12.88
C ILE A 49 17.31 -14.72 -12.76
N GLU A 50 18.00 -14.85 -13.89
CA GLU A 50 19.47 -14.96 -13.94
C GLU A 50 20.16 -13.62 -13.60
N SER A 51 19.41 -12.51 -13.58
CA SER A 51 19.85 -11.25 -12.99
C SER A 51 18.65 -10.48 -12.43
N GLN A 52 18.74 -9.97 -11.20
CA GLN A 52 17.75 -9.04 -10.65
C GLN A 52 17.78 -7.75 -11.49
N THR A 53 16.92 -7.69 -12.50
CA THR A 53 16.86 -6.53 -13.37
C THR A 53 16.20 -5.35 -12.63
N GLN A 54 16.59 -4.13 -12.99
CA GLN A 54 15.95 -2.92 -12.45
C GLN A 54 14.42 -2.93 -12.69
N GLY A 55 13.96 -3.59 -13.76
CA GLY A 55 12.55 -3.81 -14.05
C GLY A 55 11.84 -4.66 -12.99
N ALA A 56 12.46 -5.77 -12.57
CA ALA A 56 11.90 -6.68 -11.55
C ALA A 56 11.74 -5.99 -10.19
N VAL A 57 12.80 -5.34 -9.71
CA VAL A 57 12.78 -4.62 -8.43
C VAL A 57 11.79 -3.45 -8.47
N GLY A 58 11.77 -2.72 -9.59
CA GLY A 58 10.81 -1.64 -9.82
C GLY A 58 9.38 -2.14 -9.81
N PHE A 59 9.07 -3.23 -10.50
CA PHE A 59 7.74 -3.83 -10.56
C PHE A 59 7.28 -4.26 -9.16
N LEU A 60 8.12 -5.01 -8.46
CA LEU A 60 7.84 -5.53 -7.12
C LEU A 60 7.60 -4.41 -6.09
N THR A 61 8.38 -3.33 -6.16
CA THR A 61 8.18 -2.17 -5.28
C THR A 61 6.85 -1.49 -5.58
N ASN A 62 6.56 -1.25 -6.85
CA ASN A 62 5.35 -0.51 -7.26
C ASN A 62 4.06 -1.32 -7.01
N ILE A 63 4.05 -2.64 -7.26
CA ILE A 63 2.88 -3.48 -6.97
C ILE A 63 2.61 -3.57 -5.46
N THR A 64 3.66 -3.55 -4.62
CA THR A 64 3.54 -3.54 -3.16
C THR A 64 2.94 -2.23 -2.66
N CYS A 65 3.44 -1.09 -3.17
CA CYS A 65 2.87 0.21 -2.86
C CYS A 65 1.43 0.33 -3.36
N LEU A 66 1.14 -0.15 -4.57
CA LEU A 66 -0.21 -0.18 -5.13
C LEU A 66 -1.17 -0.99 -4.25
N ALA A 67 -0.74 -2.16 -3.77
CA ALA A 67 -1.53 -2.98 -2.87
C ALA A 67 -1.86 -2.26 -1.55
N ASN A 68 -0.89 -1.58 -0.95
CA ASN A 68 -1.11 -0.80 0.27
C ASN A 68 -2.13 0.34 0.05
N PHE A 69 -1.91 1.19 -0.96
CA PHE A 69 -2.81 2.32 -1.23
C PHE A 69 -4.18 1.86 -1.71
N GLY A 70 -4.27 0.76 -2.45
CA GLY A 70 -5.55 0.14 -2.83
C GLY A 70 -6.33 -0.35 -1.60
N TYR A 71 -5.66 -1.02 -0.66
CA TYR A 71 -6.27 -1.45 0.60
C TYR A 71 -6.76 -0.25 1.42
N GLN A 72 -5.90 0.77 1.59
CA GLN A 72 -6.28 1.95 2.35
C GLN A 72 -7.42 2.72 1.67
N LEU A 73 -7.42 2.87 0.35
CA LEU A 73 -8.50 3.53 -0.38
C LEU A 73 -9.85 2.84 -0.16
N GLY A 74 -9.89 1.51 -0.15
CA GLY A 74 -11.10 0.73 0.12
C GLY A 74 -11.62 0.82 1.57
N LYS A 75 -10.83 1.36 2.50
CA LYS A 75 -11.18 1.48 3.93
C LYS A 75 -11.37 2.92 4.40
N THR A 76 -10.45 3.82 4.07
CA THR A 76 -10.44 5.22 4.52
C THR A 76 -10.93 6.20 3.47
N GLY A 77 -10.88 5.85 2.17
CA GLY A 77 -11.44 6.67 1.09
C GLY A 77 -10.80 8.05 0.92
N THR A 78 -9.53 8.24 1.32
CA THR A 78 -8.88 9.56 1.24
C THR A 78 -8.46 9.93 -0.18
N LYS A 79 -8.53 11.22 -0.53
CA LYS A 79 -8.14 11.74 -1.85
C LYS A 79 -6.66 11.46 -2.17
N ILE A 80 -5.80 11.49 -1.16
CA ILE A 80 -4.38 11.18 -1.31
C ILE A 80 -4.16 9.71 -1.69
N ASN A 81 -4.91 8.78 -1.09
CA ASN A 81 -4.82 7.36 -1.43
C ASN A 81 -5.28 7.10 -2.86
N ALA A 82 -6.31 7.79 -3.33
CA ALA A 82 -6.75 7.71 -4.73
C ALA A 82 -5.67 8.22 -5.69
N PHE A 83 -5.06 9.38 -5.39
CA PHE A 83 -3.98 9.92 -6.19
C PHE A 83 -2.76 8.99 -6.24
N MET A 84 -2.33 8.46 -5.10
CA MET A 84 -1.23 7.51 -5.00
C MET A 84 -1.54 6.21 -5.75
N MET A 85 -2.77 5.70 -5.66
CA MET A 85 -3.20 4.51 -6.40
C MET A 85 -3.06 4.72 -7.92
N VAL A 86 -3.48 5.88 -8.44
CA VAL A 86 -3.35 6.19 -9.88
C VAL A 86 -1.88 6.24 -10.29
N LEU A 87 -1.03 6.93 -9.53
CA LEU A 87 0.41 7.01 -9.79
C LEU A 87 1.05 5.62 -9.78
N PHE A 88 0.82 4.83 -8.73
CA PHE A 88 1.39 3.49 -8.61
C PHE A 88 0.83 2.52 -9.64
N THR A 89 -0.40 2.69 -10.12
CA THR A 89 -0.95 1.90 -11.23
C THR A 89 -0.17 2.18 -12.51
N PHE A 90 0.05 3.45 -12.82
CA PHE A 90 0.81 3.86 -14.01
C PHE A 90 2.26 3.36 -13.96
N THR A 91 2.96 3.57 -12.85
CA THR A 91 4.36 3.13 -12.71
C THR A 91 4.47 1.60 -12.64
N THR A 92 3.53 0.90 -12.02
CA THR A 92 3.47 -0.58 -12.06
C THR A 92 3.36 -1.06 -13.50
N GLY A 93 2.51 -0.43 -14.33
CA GLY A 93 2.40 -0.76 -15.75
C GLY A 93 3.70 -0.52 -16.52
N LEU A 94 4.39 0.60 -16.27
CA LEU A 94 5.69 0.89 -16.88
C LEU A 94 6.76 -0.13 -16.49
N TYR A 95 6.90 -0.43 -15.20
CA TYR A 95 7.90 -1.40 -14.74
C TYR A 95 7.56 -2.83 -15.17
N LEU A 96 6.27 -3.18 -15.28
CA LEU A 96 5.86 -4.45 -15.85
C LEU A 96 6.27 -4.55 -17.32
N TYR A 97 6.06 -3.49 -18.11
CA TYR A 97 6.51 -3.44 -19.50
C TYR A 97 8.04 -3.58 -19.62
N LEU A 98 8.80 -2.83 -18.80
CA LEU A 98 10.26 -2.93 -18.78
C LEU A 98 10.73 -4.32 -18.36
N PHE A 99 10.06 -4.92 -17.38
CA PHE A 99 10.38 -6.25 -16.88
C PHE A 99 10.14 -7.32 -17.95
N ILE A 100 8.99 -7.30 -18.63
CA ILE A 100 8.69 -8.21 -19.75
C ILE A 100 9.63 -7.99 -20.93
N GLY A 101 10.02 -6.74 -21.22
CA GLY A 101 10.99 -6.45 -22.29
C GLY A 101 12.43 -6.87 -21.97
N GLN A 102 12.71 -7.29 -20.74
CA GLN A 102 14.01 -7.77 -20.27
C GLN A 102 14.05 -9.30 -20.05
N LEU A 103 12.90 -9.96 -20.20
CA LEU A 103 12.73 -11.42 -20.19
C LEU A 103 13.01 -12.01 -21.57
#